data_AF-A0A9D1IYU9-F1
#
_entry.id   AF-A0A9D1IYU9-F1
#
_cell.length_a   1.000
_cell.length_b   1.000
_cell.length_c   1.000
_cell.angle_alpha   90.00
_cell.angle_beta   90.00
_cell.angle_gamma   90.00
#
_symmetry.space_group_name_H-M   'P 1'
#
loop_
_entity.id
_entity.type
_entity.pdbx_description
1 polymer ?
#
loop_
_entity_poly.entity_id
_entity_poly.type
_entity_poly.pdbx_seq_one_letter_code
_entity_poly.pdbx_strand_id
1 'polypeptide(L)'
;MSEENKGFDFTGLSADEDFDSFLESIRRDLDGTPAPRPAAPTAVEDRPEPAEERPAPRRAARAEKAQEPEPKAAAPRAAGTGASAEEQPPAKRERRPAKERRETDEARPVPAQREARPKPVRRQAPEIKWNPPPEEEEPPVRRGGFARALILYALVLLVVIAAGLAVLWKYLEAYEFTRPENVMEQFEQMANEQYWETAVTSSFVVSPSEFETESALVDELCLSLLRDGQMSYVEDEGYTDEAPIYLVSVNGIELCRVYMSPQAGGEAGFGLEYMSIDKVELLAEFIAPASRSISITAPADATVTLNGITVGESYISSEAPDASVLPELEPEAAELLCRYDIQGIYGTVEIAATSASGEQLEAVSSDRDGAVFPLPEGEVSVTVYAPEGAALSINGVELDESYKTGDSVTLALFEGLESYGEAPAMEAWEIGGLHLTPEISAVDASGAELSAPYLQDGAYVFQPAPDAELESSQRDYAEKFYELYSAFAANKDEKIDTNYYNILPYMYGGTPLGTRLASEYSSRLPSGGVAAGSYDEVEVTGFVAYGDNLYTCTVLLYNDDELAGSCEVAFIKASGKWYAAATVEYSFE
;
A
#
# COMPACT_ATOMS: atom_id res chain seq x y z
N MET A 1 82.35 -12.24 -5.07
CA MET A 1 81.85 -13.38 -4.28
C MET A 1 80.33 -13.31 -4.41
N SER A 2 79.75 -13.82 -5.51
CA SER A 2 79.38 -15.24 -5.77
C SER A 2 78.41 -15.71 -4.68
N GLU A 3 77.15 -16.12 -4.92
CA GLU A 3 76.60 -17.09 -5.88
C GLU A 3 75.11 -16.74 -6.18
N GLU A 4 74.67 -16.69 -7.45
CA GLU A 4 73.80 -17.68 -8.12
C GLU A 4 72.53 -18.09 -7.36
N ASN A 5 71.37 -17.59 -7.81
CA ASN A 5 70.08 -18.26 -7.63
C ASN A 5 69.38 -18.35 -9.00
N LYS A 6 69.17 -19.59 -9.47
CA LYS A 6 68.58 -19.90 -10.78
C LYS A 6 67.07 -19.64 -10.74
N GLY A 7 66.60 -18.86 -11.71
CA GLY A 7 65.18 -18.76 -12.03
C GLY A 7 64.66 -20.06 -12.66
N PHE A 8 63.39 -20.36 -12.40
CA PHE A 8 62.57 -21.20 -13.27
C PHE A 8 61.44 -20.32 -13.80
N ASP A 9 61.39 -20.26 -15.12
CA ASP A 9 60.47 -19.52 -15.96
C ASP A 9 59.28 -20.43 -16.29
N PHE A 10 58.06 -19.96 -16.01
CA PHE A 10 56.81 -20.56 -16.50
C PHE A 10 56.12 -19.52 -17.37
N THR A 11 56.70 -19.24 -18.52
CA THR A 11 56.00 -18.62 -19.65
C THR A 11 55.76 -19.71 -20.69
N GLY A 12 54.50 -20.14 -20.81
CA GLY A 12 54.16 -21.12 -21.84
C GLY A 12 52.79 -21.78 -21.72
N LEU A 13 51.73 -21.03 -21.42
CA LEU A 13 50.35 -21.38 -21.78
C LEU A 13 49.60 -20.04 -21.97
N SER A 14 49.36 -19.68 -23.23
CA SER A 14 48.60 -18.49 -23.62
C SER A 14 47.12 -18.70 -23.30
N ALA A 15 46.65 -18.10 -22.21
CA ALA A 15 45.26 -18.19 -21.73
C ALA A 15 44.26 -17.34 -22.55
N ASP A 16 44.72 -16.54 -23.51
CA ASP A 16 43.87 -15.58 -24.21
C ASP A 16 43.22 -16.14 -25.49
N GLU A 17 43.80 -17.16 -26.16
CA GLU A 17 43.24 -17.72 -27.40
C GLU A 17 42.14 -18.78 -27.16
N ASP A 18 42.24 -19.55 -26.07
CA ASP A 18 41.23 -20.55 -25.72
C ASP A 18 39.94 -19.90 -25.19
N PHE A 19 40.07 -18.75 -24.52
CA PHE A 19 38.95 -18.02 -23.93
C PHE A 19 38.02 -17.40 -24.99
N ASP A 20 38.58 -16.76 -26.02
CA ASP A 20 37.77 -16.23 -27.12
C ASP A 20 37.08 -17.36 -27.90
N SER A 21 37.74 -18.52 -28.07
CA SER A 21 37.14 -19.69 -28.76
C SER A 21 36.00 -20.33 -27.97
N PHE A 22 36.09 -20.32 -26.63
CA PHE A 22 35.06 -20.82 -25.72
C PHE A 22 33.85 -19.89 -25.70
N LEU A 23 34.07 -18.57 -25.64
CA LEU A 23 33.00 -17.57 -25.74
C LEU A 23 32.34 -17.57 -27.13
N GLU A 24 33.10 -17.82 -28.20
CA GLU A 24 32.59 -17.95 -29.56
C GLU A 24 31.80 -19.26 -29.75
N SER A 25 32.18 -20.34 -29.07
CA SER A 25 31.39 -21.58 -28.99
C SER A 25 30.05 -21.38 -28.28
N ILE A 26 30.04 -20.64 -27.18
CA ILE A 26 28.81 -20.31 -26.44
C ILE A 26 27.91 -19.38 -27.26
N ARG A 27 28.45 -18.35 -27.92
CA ARG A 27 27.68 -17.50 -28.85
C ARG A 27 27.08 -18.29 -30.01
N ARG A 28 27.82 -19.25 -30.57
CA ARG A 28 27.35 -20.09 -31.69
C ARG A 28 26.19 -21.01 -31.31
N ASP A 29 26.18 -21.51 -30.08
CA ASP A 29 25.11 -22.38 -29.59
C ASP A 29 23.87 -21.57 -29.15
N LEU A 30 24.03 -20.28 -28.80
CA LEU A 30 22.93 -19.36 -28.51
C LEU A 30 22.23 -18.80 -29.78
N ASP A 31 22.97 -18.57 -30.88
CA ASP A 31 22.42 -18.05 -32.16
C ASP A 31 21.74 -19.10 -33.07
N GLY A 32 21.59 -20.34 -32.59
CA GLY A 32 21.06 -21.48 -33.34
C GLY A 32 19.56 -21.40 -33.63
N THR A 33 19.15 -20.62 -34.64
CA THR A 33 17.80 -20.71 -35.23
C THR A 33 17.55 -22.15 -35.72
N PRO A 34 16.43 -22.81 -35.39
CA PRO A 34 16.24 -24.22 -35.69
C PRO A 34 16.12 -24.46 -37.21
N ALA A 35 17.07 -25.19 -37.79
CA ALA A 35 16.98 -25.66 -39.17
C ALA A 35 15.93 -26.79 -39.30
N PRO A 36 15.24 -26.88 -40.45
CA PRO A 36 13.88 -27.41 -40.54
C PRO A 36 13.82 -28.94 -40.52
N ARG A 37 12.75 -29.47 -39.91
CA ARG A 37 12.40 -30.89 -39.93
C ARG A 37 12.13 -31.37 -41.38
N PRO A 38 12.60 -32.57 -41.77
CA PRO A 38 12.29 -33.13 -43.08
C PRO A 38 10.83 -33.56 -43.19
N ALA A 39 10.22 -33.21 -44.32
CA ALA A 39 8.83 -33.48 -44.66
C ALA A 39 8.54 -34.97 -44.95
N ALA A 40 7.35 -35.41 -44.58
CA ALA A 40 6.68 -36.62 -45.07
C ALA A 40 5.20 -36.27 -45.37
N PRO A 41 4.51 -37.04 -46.24
CA PRO A 41 3.86 -36.48 -47.42
C PRO A 41 2.43 -35.95 -47.25
N THR A 42 2.08 -35.12 -48.23
CA THR A 42 0.85 -34.40 -48.52
C THR A 42 -0.43 -35.23 -48.53
N ALA A 43 -1.46 -34.72 -47.85
CA ALA A 43 -2.87 -35.00 -48.13
C ALA A 43 -3.61 -33.65 -48.27
N VAL A 44 -3.78 -33.26 -49.53
CA VAL A 44 -4.86 -32.49 -50.19
C VAL A 44 -5.73 -31.57 -49.33
N GLU A 45 -5.60 -30.26 -49.61
CA GLU A 45 -6.52 -29.18 -49.31
C GLU A 45 -7.93 -29.44 -49.88
N ASP A 46 -8.96 -29.08 -49.11
CA ASP A 46 -10.20 -28.61 -49.70
C ASP A 46 -10.64 -27.28 -49.07
N ARG A 47 -11.11 -26.39 -49.94
CA ARG A 47 -11.38 -24.96 -49.73
C ARG A 47 -12.72 -24.72 -49.01
N PRO A 48 -12.94 -23.50 -48.48
CA PRO A 48 -14.13 -23.14 -47.69
C PRO A 48 -15.23 -22.48 -48.55
N GLU A 49 -16.49 -22.58 -48.09
CA GLU A 49 -17.62 -21.61 -48.25
C GLU A 49 -18.96 -22.24 -47.77
N PRO A 50 -20.09 -21.50 -47.54
CA PRO A 50 -20.29 -20.39 -46.59
C PRO A 50 -21.61 -20.53 -45.74
N ALA A 51 -21.77 -19.61 -44.77
CA ALA A 51 -22.99 -19.04 -44.14
C ALA A 51 -24.28 -19.87 -43.90
N GLU A 52 -24.82 -19.81 -42.67
CA GLU A 52 -26.25 -19.48 -42.44
C GLU A 52 -26.56 -19.03 -41.00
N GLU A 53 -27.45 -18.04 -40.91
CA GLU A 53 -27.91 -17.31 -39.73
C GLU A 53 -29.13 -17.96 -39.03
N ARG A 54 -29.15 -17.90 -37.68
CA ARG A 54 -30.31 -17.75 -36.75
C ARG A 54 -31.36 -18.90 -36.68
N PRO A 55 -32.28 -18.94 -35.65
CA PRO A 55 -32.42 -18.10 -34.45
C PRO A 55 -32.53 -18.86 -33.11
N ALA A 56 -32.46 -18.10 -32.01
CA ALA A 56 -32.82 -18.48 -30.65
C ALA A 56 -34.31 -18.83 -30.46
N PRO A 57 -34.65 -19.51 -29.34
CA PRO A 57 -35.88 -19.16 -28.63
C PRO A 57 -35.67 -18.87 -27.13
N ARG A 58 -36.52 -17.97 -26.65
CA ARG A 58 -36.67 -17.47 -25.27
C ARG A 58 -37.27 -18.51 -24.31
N ARG A 59 -36.85 -18.37 -23.04
CA ARG A 59 -37.58 -18.50 -21.75
C ARG A 59 -38.62 -19.63 -21.59
N ALA A 60 -38.47 -20.43 -20.52
CA ALA A 60 -39.46 -20.52 -19.44
C ALA A 60 -38.98 -21.34 -18.20
N ALA A 61 -39.15 -20.73 -17.03
CA ALA A 61 -39.70 -21.27 -15.77
C ALA A 61 -39.07 -22.51 -15.07
N ARG A 62 -38.38 -22.21 -13.95
CA ARG A 62 -38.74 -22.55 -12.55
C ARG A 62 -39.55 -23.84 -12.29
N ALA A 63 -38.93 -24.82 -11.60
CA ALA A 63 -39.42 -25.46 -10.37
C ALA A 63 -38.58 -26.69 -9.96
N GLU A 64 -38.07 -26.73 -8.71
CA GLU A 64 -37.98 -27.91 -7.79
C GLU A 64 -37.20 -27.46 -6.54
N LYS A 65 -37.76 -27.32 -5.34
CA LYS A 65 -38.17 -28.32 -4.33
C LYS A 65 -37.09 -29.35 -3.91
N ALA A 66 -36.50 -29.04 -2.75
CA ALA A 66 -36.29 -29.88 -1.57
C ALA A 66 -35.61 -31.25 -1.69
N GLN A 67 -34.46 -31.40 -1.04
CA GLN A 67 -34.21 -32.50 -0.09
C GLN A 67 -32.95 -32.25 0.77
N GLU A 68 -33.17 -32.21 2.08
CA GLU A 68 -32.19 -32.49 3.14
C GLU A 68 -32.06 -34.04 3.29
N PRO A 69 -30.97 -34.59 3.86
CA PRO A 69 -30.82 -34.58 5.33
C PRO A 69 -29.38 -34.41 5.89
N GLU A 70 -29.34 -33.77 7.07
CA GLU A 70 -28.33 -33.75 8.16
C GLU A 70 -27.78 -35.14 8.66
N PRO A 71 -26.92 -35.25 9.71
CA PRO A 71 -25.67 -34.54 10.07
C PRO A 71 -24.60 -35.49 10.71
N LYS A 72 -23.44 -34.96 11.17
CA LYS A 72 -22.62 -35.47 12.31
C LYS A 72 -21.50 -34.47 12.63
N ALA A 73 -21.64 -33.60 13.63
CA ALA A 73 -21.36 -33.81 15.07
C ALA A 73 -19.88 -34.07 15.41
N ALA A 74 -19.22 -33.08 16.03
CA ALA A 74 -18.78 -33.12 17.43
C ALA A 74 -17.45 -32.36 17.68
N ALA A 75 -17.56 -31.19 18.32
CA ALA A 75 -16.51 -30.65 19.20
C ALA A 75 -16.48 -31.42 20.54
N PRO A 76 -15.45 -31.26 21.39
CA PRO A 76 -15.52 -30.22 22.46
C PRO A 76 -14.19 -29.44 22.64
N ARG A 77 -14.20 -28.12 22.95
CA ARG A 77 -14.20 -27.45 24.29
C ARG A 77 -12.98 -27.81 25.18
N ALA A 78 -12.30 -26.91 25.92
CA ALA A 78 -12.47 -25.48 26.20
C ALA A 78 -11.27 -24.94 27.04
N ALA A 79 -11.16 -23.60 27.07
CA ALA A 79 -10.81 -22.71 28.20
C ALA A 79 -9.37 -22.58 28.74
N GLY A 80 -8.95 -21.31 28.92
CA GLY A 80 -8.28 -20.85 30.15
C GLY A 80 -7.07 -19.90 30.02
N THR A 81 -7.33 -18.59 30.02
CA THR A 81 -6.64 -17.49 30.75
C THR A 81 -5.19 -17.64 31.28
N GLY A 82 -4.35 -16.60 31.04
CA GLY A 82 -3.57 -15.92 32.11
C GLY A 82 -2.04 -15.80 31.99
N ALA A 83 -1.56 -14.59 31.69
CA ALA A 83 -0.43 -13.82 32.27
C ALA A 83 1.04 -14.35 32.36
N SER A 84 1.94 -13.49 31.83
CA SER A 84 3.26 -13.01 32.30
C SER A 84 4.46 -13.93 32.65
N ALA A 85 5.56 -13.61 31.93
CA ALA A 85 6.93 -13.32 32.37
C ALA A 85 7.89 -14.43 32.89
N GLU A 86 9.11 -14.35 32.34
CA GLU A 86 10.44 -14.77 32.86
C GLU A 86 10.64 -16.22 33.33
N GLU A 87 11.48 -16.98 32.61
CA GLU A 87 12.90 -17.24 32.95
C GLU A 87 13.51 -18.26 31.98
N GLN A 88 14.83 -18.13 31.79
CA GLN A 88 15.66 -18.74 30.74
C GLN A 88 16.44 -19.98 31.30
N PRO A 89 17.48 -20.53 30.61
CA PRO A 89 17.54 -21.75 29.80
C PRO A 89 18.33 -22.92 30.48
N PRO A 90 18.68 -24.02 29.76
CA PRO A 90 20.07 -24.17 29.24
C PRO A 90 20.10 -24.95 27.89
N ALA A 91 21.18 -25.17 27.13
CA ALA A 91 22.60 -25.22 27.43
C ALA A 91 23.46 -25.01 26.16
N LYS A 92 24.59 -24.34 26.41
CA LYS A 92 25.87 -24.20 25.69
C LYS A 92 26.41 -25.41 24.88
N ARG A 93 27.10 -25.07 23.78
CA ARG A 93 28.51 -25.47 23.49
C ARG A 93 29.10 -24.61 22.35
N GLU A 94 29.73 -23.48 22.66
CA GLU A 94 31.19 -23.27 22.79
C GLU A 94 32.04 -23.72 21.57
N ARG A 95 32.36 -22.73 20.70
CA ARG A 95 33.49 -22.70 19.77
C ARG A 95 34.65 -21.94 20.43
N ARG A 96 35.86 -22.54 20.35
CA ARG A 96 37.22 -21.99 20.04
C ARG A 96 37.74 -20.74 20.83
N PRO A 97 39.06 -20.57 21.05
CA PRO A 97 39.94 -20.11 19.97
C PRO A 97 41.44 -20.47 20.02
N ALA A 98 42.09 -20.09 18.92
CA ALA A 98 43.52 -20.11 18.66
C ALA A 98 44.27 -18.96 19.35
N LYS A 99 45.58 -19.16 19.48
CA LYS A 99 46.60 -18.25 20.03
C LYS A 99 46.95 -17.14 19.03
N GLU A 100 47.16 -15.94 19.56
CA GLU A 100 48.01 -14.91 18.96
C GLU A 100 48.91 -14.26 20.03
N ARG A 101 50.02 -13.66 19.61
CA ARG A 101 51.23 -13.35 20.40
C ARG A 101 51.60 -11.88 20.22
N ARG A 102 51.79 -11.14 21.33
CA ARG A 102 52.56 -9.86 21.54
C ARG A 102 52.04 -9.23 22.85
N GLU A 103 52.73 -8.45 23.68
CA GLU A 103 54.12 -8.04 23.93
C GLU A 103 54.09 -7.30 25.30
N THR A 104 55.16 -7.45 26.10
CA THR A 104 55.69 -6.52 27.15
C THR A 104 54.86 -5.93 28.32
N ASP A 105 55.47 -6.14 29.50
CA ASP A 105 55.80 -5.18 30.58
C ASP A 105 54.91 -4.93 31.83
N GLU A 106 55.65 -4.72 32.92
CA GLU A 106 55.34 -4.14 34.24
C GLU A 106 54.98 -5.02 35.47
N ALA A 107 56.04 -5.19 36.27
CA ALA A 107 56.19 -5.23 37.73
C ALA A 107 54.99 -5.07 38.72
N ARG A 108 54.91 -6.06 39.65
CA ARG A 108 54.75 -6.04 41.15
C ARG A 108 53.87 -4.94 41.84
N PRO A 109 53.28 -5.16 43.06
CA PRO A 109 53.63 -6.16 44.09
C PRO A 109 52.48 -6.79 44.95
N VAL A 110 52.93 -7.78 45.75
CA VAL A 110 52.38 -8.45 46.97
C VAL A 110 52.09 -7.42 48.09
N PRO A 111 51.10 -7.56 49.01
CA PRO A 111 51.12 -8.43 50.23
C PRO A 111 49.73 -8.97 50.64
N ALA A 112 49.49 -9.78 51.66
CA ALA A 112 50.18 -10.74 52.54
C ALA A 112 49.13 -11.10 53.62
N GLN A 113 49.45 -12.10 54.45
CA GLN A 113 48.87 -12.41 55.77
C GLN A 113 47.62 -13.31 55.80
N ARG A 114 47.50 -14.30 56.70
CA ARG A 114 48.43 -14.95 57.64
C ARG A 114 47.67 -16.14 58.25
N GLU A 115 48.41 -17.24 58.51
CA GLU A 115 48.47 -18.02 59.77
C GLU A 115 47.16 -18.39 60.53
N ALA A 116 46.95 -19.58 61.11
CA ALA A 116 47.75 -20.78 61.41
C ALA A 116 46.75 -21.87 61.89
N ARG A 117 47.02 -23.19 61.92
CA ARG A 117 47.81 -23.93 62.95
C ARG A 117 47.63 -25.47 62.70
N PRO A 118 48.31 -26.41 63.42
CA PRO A 118 49.32 -27.27 62.79
C PRO A 118 49.20 -28.81 63.01
N LYS A 119 49.90 -29.54 62.12
CA LYS A 119 50.66 -30.82 62.19
C LYS A 119 50.40 -31.86 63.31
N PRO A 120 50.65 -33.14 62.97
CA PRO A 120 51.57 -33.94 63.76
C PRO A 120 52.85 -34.37 63.01
N VAL A 121 53.76 -34.91 63.80
CA VAL A 121 55.22 -34.83 63.72
C VAL A 121 55.88 -35.99 62.96
N ARG A 122 56.95 -35.62 62.24
CA ARG A 122 58.01 -36.41 61.61
C ARG A 122 58.71 -37.36 62.59
N ARG A 123 59.02 -38.59 62.17
CA ARG A 123 60.21 -39.32 62.63
C ARG A 123 61.13 -39.61 61.43
N GLN A 124 62.41 -39.29 61.63
CA GLN A 124 63.52 -39.49 60.70
C GLN A 124 63.99 -40.95 60.70
N ALA A 125 64.45 -41.44 59.55
CA ALA A 125 65.30 -42.62 59.39
C ALA A 125 66.04 -42.51 58.03
N PRO A 126 67.22 -43.13 57.86
CA PRO A 126 68.48 -42.42 57.63
C PRO A 126 68.90 -42.26 56.16
N GLU A 127 69.89 -41.41 55.92
CA GLU A 127 70.73 -41.45 54.72
C GLU A 127 71.38 -42.84 54.59
N ILE A 128 70.91 -43.62 53.62
CA ILE A 128 71.62 -44.82 53.17
C ILE A 128 72.49 -44.38 51.99
N LYS A 129 73.78 -44.19 52.26
CA LYS A 129 74.82 -44.26 51.21
C LYS A 129 74.74 -45.65 50.58
N TRP A 130 74.19 -45.74 49.38
CA TRP A 130 74.38 -46.92 48.55
C TRP A 130 75.74 -46.81 47.86
N ASN A 131 76.74 -47.49 48.43
CA ASN A 131 77.89 -47.92 47.64
C ASN A 131 77.40 -49.08 46.75
N PRO A 132 77.66 -49.06 45.43
CA PRO A 132 77.37 -50.21 44.60
C PRO A 132 78.16 -51.44 45.12
N PRO A 133 77.53 -52.62 45.23
CA PRO A 133 78.24 -53.87 45.49
C PRO A 133 79.22 -54.15 44.33
N PRO A 134 80.34 -54.84 44.59
CA PRO A 134 81.35 -55.12 43.58
C PRO A 134 80.72 -55.85 42.39
N GLU A 135 81.16 -55.49 41.19
CA GLU A 135 80.79 -56.07 39.91
C GLU A 135 80.71 -57.61 39.99
N GLU A 136 79.48 -58.11 40.11
CA GLU A 136 79.14 -59.43 39.60
C GLU A 136 78.71 -59.21 38.15
N GLU A 137 79.51 -59.75 37.23
CA GLU A 137 79.28 -59.71 35.79
C GLU A 137 77.88 -60.31 35.47
N GLU A 138 76.85 -59.46 35.40
CA GLU A 138 75.59 -59.85 34.78
C GLU A 138 75.86 -60.07 33.28
N PRO A 139 75.59 -61.27 32.75
CA PRO A 139 75.95 -61.62 31.38
C PRO A 139 75.22 -60.68 30.42
N PRO A 140 75.87 -60.21 29.34
CA PRO A 140 75.28 -59.25 28.43
C PRO A 140 73.95 -59.82 27.92
N VAL A 141 72.87 -59.06 28.07
CA VAL A 141 71.64 -59.30 27.30
C VAL A 141 72.04 -59.14 25.83
N ARG A 142 72.44 -60.25 25.23
CA ARG A 142 72.68 -60.36 23.80
C ARG A 142 71.35 -59.95 23.17
N ARG A 143 71.31 -58.78 22.54
CA ARG A 143 70.34 -58.50 21.46
C ARG A 143 70.56 -59.59 20.42
N GLY A 144 69.86 -60.71 20.59
CA GLY A 144 69.92 -61.85 19.69
C GLY A 144 69.60 -61.37 18.28
N GLY A 145 70.19 -62.01 17.27
CA GLY A 145 70.03 -61.64 15.86
C GLY A 145 68.56 -61.43 15.43
N PHE A 146 67.61 -62.01 16.16
CA PHE A 146 66.16 -61.80 16.01
C PHE A 146 65.72 -60.33 16.21
N ALA A 147 66.19 -59.61 17.23
CA ALA A 147 65.80 -58.21 17.45
C ALA A 147 66.37 -57.27 16.37
N ARG A 148 67.59 -57.55 15.88
CA ARG A 148 68.19 -56.80 14.76
C ARG A 148 67.50 -57.10 13.44
N ALA A 149 67.14 -58.37 13.19
CA ALA A 149 66.37 -58.77 12.03
C ALA A 149 64.95 -58.20 12.05
N LEU A 150 64.31 -58.11 13.23
CA LEU A 150 62.97 -57.55 13.40
C LEU A 150 62.96 -56.02 13.26
N ILE A 151 64.01 -55.32 13.72
CA ILE A 151 64.21 -53.88 13.45
C ILE A 151 64.45 -53.63 11.95
N LEU A 152 65.25 -54.47 11.29
CA LEU A 152 65.52 -54.34 9.85
C LEU A 152 64.27 -54.65 9.01
N TYR A 153 63.51 -55.69 9.38
CA TYR A 153 62.19 -56.00 8.82
C TYR A 153 61.20 -54.86 9.06
N ALA A 154 61.13 -54.29 10.27
CA ALA A 154 60.27 -53.16 10.58
C ALA A 154 60.66 -51.90 9.79
N LEU A 155 61.96 -51.67 9.55
CA LEU A 155 62.45 -50.58 8.70
C LEU A 155 62.05 -50.78 7.24
N VAL A 156 62.23 -51.98 6.70
CA VAL A 156 61.80 -52.32 5.33
C VAL A 156 60.28 -52.21 5.20
N LEU A 157 59.52 -52.71 6.18
CA LEU A 157 58.07 -52.58 6.24
C LEU A 157 57.65 -51.10 6.30
N LEU A 158 58.34 -50.27 7.07
CA LEU A 158 58.12 -48.81 7.12
C LEU A 158 58.36 -48.15 5.77
N VAL A 159 59.40 -48.56 5.03
CA VAL A 159 59.66 -48.05 3.67
C VAL A 159 58.57 -48.49 2.70
N VAL A 160 58.08 -49.74 2.80
CA VAL A 160 56.95 -50.23 1.98
C VAL A 160 55.65 -49.49 2.33
N ILE A 161 55.38 -49.26 3.61
CA ILE A 161 54.23 -48.46 4.07
C ILE A 161 54.36 -47.02 3.58
N ALA A 162 55.55 -46.41 3.66
CA ALA A 162 55.79 -45.05 3.16
C ALA A 162 55.61 -44.95 1.64
N ALA A 163 56.10 -45.93 0.88
CA ALA A 163 55.87 -46.01 -0.56
C ALA A 163 54.38 -46.20 -0.90
N GLY A 164 53.67 -47.07 -0.15
CA GLY A 164 52.23 -47.26 -0.28
C GLY A 164 51.44 -45.98 0.05
N LEU A 165 51.83 -45.25 1.08
CA LEU A 165 51.25 -43.95 1.44
C LEU A 165 51.54 -42.89 0.38
N ALA A 166 52.72 -42.88 -0.25
CA ALA A 166 53.04 -41.95 -1.32
C ALA A 166 52.19 -42.21 -2.59
N VAL A 167 52.00 -43.48 -2.95
CA VAL A 167 51.11 -43.86 -4.07
C VAL A 167 49.65 -43.54 -3.73
N LEU A 168 49.21 -43.85 -2.50
CA LEU A 168 47.88 -43.50 -2.02
C LEU A 168 47.65 -41.98 -2.05
N TRP A 169 48.65 -41.19 -1.65
CA TRP A 169 48.57 -39.74 -1.69
C TRP A 169 48.45 -39.22 -3.12
N LYS A 170 49.20 -39.79 -4.07
CA LYS A 170 49.08 -39.46 -5.51
C LYS A 170 47.73 -39.88 -6.10
N TYR A 171 47.17 -40.99 -5.66
CA TYR A 171 45.82 -41.40 -6.04
C TYR A 171 44.76 -40.47 -5.46
N LEU A 172 44.87 -40.09 -4.19
CA LEU A 172 43.95 -39.15 -3.54
C LEU A 172 44.01 -37.76 -4.21
N GLU A 173 45.21 -37.28 -4.56
CA GLU A 173 45.41 -36.03 -5.30
C GLU A 173 44.73 -36.08 -6.67
N ALA A 174 44.92 -37.18 -7.44
CA ALA A 174 44.26 -37.37 -8.73
C ALA A 174 42.73 -37.50 -8.58
N TYR A 175 42.27 -38.24 -7.58
CA TYR A 175 40.85 -38.43 -7.30
C TYR A 175 40.16 -37.13 -6.88
N GLU A 176 40.78 -36.37 -5.98
CA GLU A 176 40.31 -35.03 -5.61
C GLU A 176 40.27 -34.14 -6.85
N PHE A 177 41.28 -34.17 -7.74
CA PHE A 177 41.29 -33.36 -8.97
C PHE A 177 40.15 -33.66 -9.95
N THR A 178 39.73 -34.93 -10.05
CA THR A 178 38.66 -35.38 -10.95
C THR A 178 37.25 -35.18 -10.39
N ARG A 179 37.13 -34.62 -9.18
CA ARG A 179 35.83 -34.37 -8.56
C ARG A 179 35.07 -33.24 -9.25
N PRO A 180 33.75 -33.39 -9.47
CA PRO A 180 32.93 -32.34 -10.06
C PRO A 180 32.96 -31.03 -9.26
N GLU A 181 33.12 -31.11 -7.93
CA GLU A 181 33.15 -29.94 -7.05
C GLU A 181 34.31 -28.99 -7.38
N ASN A 182 35.45 -29.49 -7.85
CA ASN A 182 36.57 -28.62 -8.24
C ASN A 182 36.26 -27.80 -9.49
N VAL A 183 35.51 -28.37 -10.42
CA VAL A 183 35.09 -27.65 -11.63
C VAL A 183 34.02 -26.62 -11.28
N MET A 184 33.17 -26.89 -10.28
CA MET A 184 32.24 -25.89 -9.74
C MET A 184 32.97 -24.72 -9.05
N GLU A 185 34.05 -24.99 -8.29
CA GLU A 185 34.91 -23.93 -7.74
C GLU A 185 35.57 -23.09 -8.85
N GLN A 186 35.96 -23.71 -9.97
CA GLN A 186 36.47 -22.99 -11.13
C GLN A 186 35.38 -22.19 -11.85
N PHE A 187 34.18 -22.76 -11.98
CA PHE A 187 33.02 -22.07 -12.54
C PHE A 187 32.70 -20.81 -11.74
N GLU A 188 32.67 -20.88 -10.40
CA GLU A 188 32.44 -19.72 -9.53
C GLU A 188 33.48 -18.62 -9.74
N GLN A 189 34.75 -18.98 -9.99
CA GLN A 189 35.81 -18.02 -10.30
C GLN A 189 35.71 -17.43 -11.71
N MET A 190 35.26 -18.23 -12.68
CA MET A 190 35.16 -17.85 -14.09
C MET A 190 33.87 -17.08 -14.41
N ALA A 191 32.78 -17.36 -13.70
CA ALA A 191 31.46 -16.75 -13.85
C ALA A 191 31.44 -15.35 -13.22
N ASN A 192 32.34 -14.49 -13.70
CA ASN A 192 32.46 -13.09 -13.30
C ASN A 192 31.30 -12.25 -13.87
N GLU A 193 31.27 -10.96 -13.51
CA GLU A 193 30.22 -10.03 -13.93
C GLU A 193 30.02 -9.99 -15.47
N GLN A 194 31.10 -10.01 -16.23
CA GLN A 194 31.05 -9.95 -17.70
C GLN A 194 30.46 -11.22 -18.33
N TYR A 195 30.74 -12.39 -17.75
CA TYR A 195 30.11 -13.65 -18.15
C TYR A 195 28.60 -13.58 -17.98
N TRP A 196 28.13 -13.16 -16.80
CA TRP A 196 26.70 -13.07 -16.51
C TRP A 196 25.99 -11.98 -17.31
N GLU A 197 26.62 -10.81 -17.49
CA GLU A 197 26.09 -9.76 -18.34
C GLU A 197 25.83 -10.29 -19.76
N THR A 198 26.78 -11.04 -20.33
CA THR A 198 26.63 -11.63 -21.67
C THR A 198 25.56 -12.71 -21.69
N ALA A 199 25.57 -13.62 -20.71
CA ALA A 199 24.65 -14.76 -20.65
C ALA A 199 23.19 -14.30 -20.46
N VAL A 200 22.95 -13.37 -19.53
CA VAL A 200 21.62 -12.84 -19.24
C VAL A 200 21.13 -11.98 -20.41
N THR A 201 21.91 -11.01 -20.89
CA THR A 201 21.46 -10.09 -21.95
C THR A 201 21.08 -10.82 -23.24
N SER A 202 21.74 -11.95 -23.55
CA SER A 202 21.41 -12.75 -24.74
C SER A 202 20.19 -13.67 -24.56
N SER A 203 19.82 -13.98 -23.32
CA SER A 203 18.78 -14.98 -23.00
C SER A 203 17.56 -14.40 -22.30
N PHE A 204 17.60 -13.12 -21.88
CA PHE A 204 16.51 -12.48 -21.18
C PHE A 204 15.31 -12.29 -22.12
N VAL A 205 14.14 -12.78 -21.72
CA VAL A 205 12.92 -12.78 -22.53
C VAL A 205 11.80 -12.17 -21.74
N VAL A 206 11.61 -10.86 -21.91
CA VAL A 206 10.44 -10.13 -21.43
C VAL A 206 9.90 -9.25 -22.55
N SER A 207 8.65 -8.80 -22.40
CA SER A 207 8.08 -7.75 -23.24
C SER A 207 7.81 -6.55 -22.36
N PRO A 208 8.78 -5.62 -22.20
CA PRO A 208 8.64 -4.48 -21.31
C PRO A 208 7.43 -3.64 -21.71
N SER A 209 6.74 -3.09 -20.71
CA SER A 209 5.73 -2.05 -20.92
C SER A 209 6.41 -0.74 -21.33
N GLU A 210 5.61 0.28 -21.66
CA GLU A 210 6.14 1.63 -21.92
C GLU A 210 6.77 2.29 -20.68
N PHE A 211 6.51 1.73 -19.50
CA PHE A 211 6.98 2.27 -18.21
C PHE A 211 8.32 1.68 -17.76
N GLU A 212 8.87 0.73 -18.52
CA GLU A 212 10.09 -0.01 -18.18
C GLU A 212 10.99 -0.15 -19.41
N THR A 213 12.27 -0.41 -19.18
CA THR A 213 13.20 -0.72 -20.27
C THR A 213 13.83 -2.08 -20.03
N GLU A 214 14.04 -2.85 -21.10
CA GLU A 214 14.66 -4.17 -21.01
C GLU A 214 16.01 -4.11 -20.29
N SER A 215 16.85 -3.10 -20.58
CA SER A 215 18.14 -2.93 -19.91
C SER A 215 18.01 -2.69 -18.41
N ALA A 216 17.01 -1.91 -17.97
CA ALA A 216 16.79 -1.69 -16.54
C ALA A 216 16.29 -2.96 -15.87
N LEU A 217 15.41 -3.72 -16.53
CA LEU A 217 14.91 -5.00 -16.01
C LEU A 217 16.00 -6.07 -15.91
N VAL A 218 16.89 -6.16 -16.91
CA VAL A 218 18.06 -7.05 -16.87
C VAL A 218 18.95 -6.72 -15.67
N ASP A 219 19.25 -5.43 -15.47
CA ASP A 219 20.08 -5.00 -14.36
C ASP A 219 19.41 -5.27 -13.02
N GLU A 220 18.15 -4.87 -12.87
CA GLU A 220 17.40 -4.99 -11.62
C GLU A 220 17.12 -6.45 -11.24
N LEU A 221 16.55 -7.26 -12.15
CA LEU A 221 16.04 -8.59 -11.82
C LEU A 221 17.15 -9.66 -11.84
N CYS A 222 18.24 -9.43 -12.59
CA CYS A 222 19.29 -10.42 -12.78
C CYS A 222 20.66 -9.94 -12.30
N LEU A 223 21.20 -8.84 -12.84
CA LEU A 223 22.60 -8.47 -12.57
C LEU A 223 22.82 -7.94 -11.14
N SER A 224 21.87 -7.21 -10.57
CA SER A 224 21.93 -6.71 -9.20
C SER A 224 22.05 -7.87 -8.19
N LEU A 225 21.25 -8.93 -8.38
CA LEU A 225 21.27 -10.14 -7.59
C LEU A 225 22.66 -10.79 -7.60
N LEU A 226 23.31 -10.81 -8.77
CA LEU A 226 24.61 -11.43 -8.97
C LEU A 226 25.77 -10.60 -8.39
N ARG A 227 25.66 -9.27 -8.36
CA ARG A 227 26.69 -8.38 -7.79
C ARG A 227 26.74 -8.47 -6.26
N ASP A 228 25.56 -8.53 -5.62
CA ASP A 228 25.44 -8.44 -4.17
C ASP A 228 25.29 -9.80 -3.48
N GLY A 229 24.99 -10.85 -4.25
CA GLY A 229 24.67 -12.16 -3.73
C GLY A 229 25.84 -13.15 -3.71
N GLN A 230 25.74 -14.12 -2.81
CA GLN A 230 26.70 -15.22 -2.75
C GLN A 230 26.18 -16.41 -3.56
N MET A 231 27.01 -16.92 -4.47
CA MET A 231 26.71 -18.12 -5.24
C MET A 231 26.80 -19.37 -4.36
N SER A 232 25.91 -20.30 -4.62
CA SER A 232 25.87 -21.61 -4.02
C SER A 232 25.39 -22.62 -5.05
N TYR A 233 25.70 -23.89 -4.85
CA TYR A 233 25.28 -24.95 -5.74
C TYR A 233 24.92 -26.21 -4.97
N VAL A 234 23.95 -26.95 -5.50
CA VAL A 234 23.50 -28.24 -4.97
C VAL A 234 23.37 -29.25 -6.12
N GLU A 235 23.45 -30.53 -5.81
CA GLU A 235 23.15 -31.59 -6.78
C GLU A 235 21.70 -31.44 -7.27
N ASP A 236 21.50 -31.39 -8.58
CA ASP A 236 20.18 -31.34 -9.20
C ASP A 236 19.50 -32.73 -9.18
N GLU A 237 18.18 -32.79 -9.38
CA GLU A 237 17.44 -34.06 -9.43
C GLU A 237 17.96 -35.02 -10.52
N GLY A 238 18.54 -34.48 -11.60
CA GLY A 238 19.13 -35.27 -12.69
C GLY A 238 20.56 -35.76 -12.46
N TYR A 239 21.17 -35.48 -11.31
CA TYR A 239 22.57 -35.77 -11.04
C TYR A 239 22.90 -37.28 -11.14
N THR A 240 24.01 -37.59 -11.82
CA THR A 240 24.64 -38.93 -11.78
C THR A 240 26.16 -38.82 -11.72
N ASP A 241 26.85 -39.84 -11.21
CA ASP A 241 28.32 -39.84 -11.15
C ASP A 241 28.99 -39.78 -12.53
N GLU A 242 28.30 -40.27 -13.59
CA GLU A 242 28.80 -40.26 -14.97
C GLU A 242 28.44 -38.97 -15.73
N ALA A 243 27.37 -38.29 -15.31
CA ALA A 243 26.92 -37.01 -15.84
C ALA A 243 26.43 -36.12 -14.68
N PRO A 244 27.36 -35.45 -13.97
CA PRO A 244 27.03 -34.55 -12.87
C PRO A 244 26.20 -33.36 -13.35
N ILE A 245 25.18 -32.99 -12.57
CA ILE A 245 24.35 -31.80 -12.82
C ILE A 245 24.23 -31.01 -11.51
N TYR A 246 24.64 -29.76 -11.53
CA TYR A 246 24.49 -28.86 -10.38
C TYR A 246 23.50 -27.75 -10.67
N LEU A 247 22.62 -27.49 -9.71
CA LEU A 247 21.73 -26.35 -9.68
C LEU A 247 22.42 -25.20 -8.95
N VAL A 248 22.64 -24.09 -9.64
CA VAL A 248 23.31 -22.91 -9.11
C VAL A 248 22.27 -21.90 -8.66
N SER A 249 22.45 -21.36 -7.46
CA SER A 249 21.56 -20.38 -6.85
C SER A 249 22.34 -19.22 -6.23
N VAL A 250 21.76 -18.03 -6.26
CA VAL A 250 22.27 -16.84 -5.55
C VAL A 250 21.21 -16.33 -4.61
N ASN A 251 21.56 -16.21 -3.32
CA ASN A 251 20.63 -15.81 -2.25
C ASN A 251 19.33 -16.64 -2.19
N GLY A 252 19.37 -17.90 -2.65
CA GLY A 252 18.22 -18.81 -2.71
C GLY A 252 17.36 -18.69 -3.98
N ILE A 253 17.73 -17.83 -4.93
CA ILE A 253 17.11 -17.76 -6.25
C ILE A 253 17.90 -18.67 -7.20
N GLU A 254 17.23 -19.63 -7.82
CA GLU A 254 17.82 -20.55 -8.77
C GLU A 254 18.12 -19.85 -10.10
N LEU A 255 19.34 -19.98 -10.60
CA LEU A 255 19.81 -19.24 -11.77
C LEU A 255 19.94 -20.15 -12.99
N CYS A 256 20.67 -21.25 -12.83
CA CYS A 256 21.06 -22.11 -13.94
C CYS A 256 21.39 -23.54 -13.50
N ARG A 257 21.42 -24.44 -14.49
CA ARG A 257 21.99 -25.78 -14.36
C ARG A 257 23.32 -25.86 -15.08
N VAL A 258 24.32 -26.43 -14.42
CA VAL A 258 25.64 -26.72 -14.98
C VAL A 258 25.72 -28.22 -15.24
N TYR A 259 25.82 -28.58 -16.51
CA TYR A 259 25.95 -29.97 -16.97
C TYR A 259 27.42 -30.29 -17.20
N MET A 260 27.84 -31.48 -16.78
CA MET A 260 29.23 -31.89 -16.83
C MET A 260 29.38 -33.31 -17.36
N SER A 261 30.49 -33.57 -18.04
CA SER A 261 30.89 -34.91 -18.46
C SER A 261 32.40 -35.11 -18.36
N PRO A 262 32.86 -36.37 -18.38
CA PRO A 262 34.28 -36.67 -18.47
C PRO A 262 34.91 -36.05 -19.73
N GLN A 263 35.99 -35.31 -19.54
CA GLN A 263 36.74 -34.64 -20.58
C GLN A 263 37.36 -35.68 -21.52
N ALA A 264 36.92 -35.67 -22.78
CA ALA A 264 37.42 -36.60 -23.80
C ALA A 264 38.95 -36.51 -23.95
N GLY A 265 39.66 -37.58 -23.58
CA GLY A 265 41.12 -37.68 -23.69
C GLY A 265 41.92 -37.05 -22.54
N GLY A 266 41.26 -36.58 -21.48
CA GLY A 266 41.91 -36.05 -20.28
C GLY A 266 42.13 -37.11 -19.21
N GLU A 267 43.23 -37.87 -19.25
CA GLU A 267 43.58 -38.79 -18.15
C GLU A 267 44.28 -38.07 -16.99
N ALA A 268 43.73 -38.16 -15.78
CA ALA A 268 44.36 -37.71 -14.54
C ALA A 268 45.29 -38.77 -13.91
N GLY A 269 45.40 -39.95 -14.57
CA GLY A 269 46.11 -41.11 -14.07
C GLY A 269 45.20 -42.05 -13.26
N PHE A 270 45.67 -43.29 -13.02
CA PHE A 270 44.92 -44.34 -12.32
C PHE A 270 43.56 -44.72 -12.95
N GLY A 271 43.34 -44.40 -14.24
CA GLY A 271 42.08 -44.63 -14.94
C GLY A 271 40.99 -43.61 -14.59
N LEU A 272 41.36 -42.48 -13.98
CA LEU A 272 40.47 -41.36 -13.70
C LEU A 272 40.55 -40.33 -14.85
N GLU A 273 39.41 -39.73 -15.17
CA GLU A 273 39.28 -38.71 -16.21
C GLU A 273 38.94 -37.35 -15.59
N TYR A 274 39.47 -36.26 -16.15
CA TYR A 274 39.08 -34.91 -15.74
C TYR A 274 37.62 -34.65 -16.08
N MET A 275 36.95 -33.79 -15.33
CA MET A 275 35.60 -33.33 -15.64
C MET A 275 35.66 -32.00 -16.40
N SER A 276 34.71 -31.79 -17.31
CA SER A 276 34.52 -30.52 -18.02
C SER A 276 33.06 -30.11 -18.04
N ILE A 277 32.80 -28.80 -18.12
CA ILE A 277 31.45 -28.26 -18.31
C ILE A 277 31.04 -28.48 -19.76
N ASP A 278 29.89 -29.15 -19.96
CA ASP A 278 29.30 -29.38 -21.27
C ASP A 278 28.44 -28.21 -21.70
N LYS A 279 27.56 -27.76 -20.80
CA LYS A 279 26.57 -26.71 -21.03
C LYS A 279 26.20 -26.03 -19.72
N VAL A 280 25.98 -24.72 -19.78
CA VAL A 280 25.27 -23.96 -18.75
C VAL A 280 23.91 -23.57 -19.30
N GLU A 281 22.84 -23.88 -18.57
CA GLU A 281 21.46 -23.62 -18.97
C GLU A 281 20.80 -22.70 -17.95
N LEU A 282 20.53 -21.45 -18.34
CA LEU A 282 19.76 -20.52 -17.52
C LEU A 282 18.33 -21.03 -17.35
N LEU A 283 17.79 -20.91 -16.14
CA LEU A 283 16.43 -21.32 -15.84
C LEU A 283 15.44 -20.31 -16.40
N ALA A 284 14.35 -20.82 -16.98
CA ALA A 284 13.31 -19.98 -17.57
C ALA A 284 12.71 -18.98 -16.56
N GLU A 285 12.53 -19.37 -15.30
CA GLU A 285 12.01 -18.47 -14.25
C GLU A 285 12.96 -17.31 -13.93
N PHE A 286 14.27 -17.49 -14.17
CA PHE A 286 15.28 -16.46 -13.97
C PHE A 286 15.36 -15.48 -15.15
N ILE A 287 15.27 -15.98 -16.39
CA ILE A 287 15.42 -15.16 -17.61
C ILE A 287 14.09 -14.70 -18.24
N ALA A 288 12.97 -15.29 -17.85
CA ALA A 288 11.63 -14.96 -18.32
C ALA A 288 10.68 -14.85 -17.12
N PRO A 289 10.91 -13.88 -16.21
CA PRO A 289 10.07 -13.68 -15.04
C PRO A 289 8.62 -13.40 -15.43
N ALA A 290 7.68 -13.80 -14.58
CA ALA A 290 6.26 -13.48 -14.81
C ALA A 290 6.00 -11.99 -14.56
N SER A 291 5.23 -11.36 -15.44
CA SER A 291 4.73 -10.01 -15.20
C SER A 291 3.59 -10.00 -14.18
N ARG A 292 3.36 -8.82 -13.60
CA ARG A 292 2.28 -8.51 -12.68
C ARG A 292 1.44 -7.34 -13.18
N SER A 293 0.30 -7.15 -12.54
CA SER A 293 -0.55 -5.98 -12.71
C SER A 293 -0.35 -4.99 -11.55
N ILE A 294 -0.54 -3.71 -11.84
CA ILE A 294 -0.62 -2.62 -10.87
C ILE A 294 -2.02 -2.05 -10.90
N SER A 295 -2.60 -1.82 -9.72
CA SER A 295 -3.83 -1.06 -9.54
C SER A 295 -3.53 0.27 -8.84
N ILE A 296 -3.92 1.39 -9.46
CA ILE A 296 -3.75 2.72 -8.86
C ILE A 296 -5.11 3.37 -8.74
N THR A 297 -5.47 3.85 -7.55
CA THR A 297 -6.63 4.74 -7.34
C THR A 297 -6.13 6.16 -7.10
N ALA A 298 -6.69 7.15 -7.81
CA ALA A 298 -6.31 8.55 -7.68
C ALA A 298 -7.48 9.48 -8.02
N PRO A 299 -7.41 10.79 -7.69
CA PRO A 299 -8.38 11.77 -8.19
C PRO A 299 -8.45 11.76 -9.72
N ALA A 300 -9.65 11.84 -10.29
CA ALA A 300 -9.89 11.71 -11.72
C ALA A 300 -9.22 12.80 -12.56
N ASP A 301 -8.95 13.95 -11.97
CA ASP A 301 -8.26 15.09 -12.57
C ASP A 301 -6.75 15.11 -12.27
N ALA A 302 -6.24 14.15 -11.50
CA ALA A 302 -4.82 14.04 -11.18
C ALA A 302 -4.02 13.47 -12.36
N THR A 303 -2.77 13.91 -12.46
CA THR A 303 -1.78 13.29 -13.35
C THR A 303 -1.07 12.18 -12.60
N VAL A 304 -1.35 10.93 -12.96
CA VAL A 304 -0.63 9.76 -12.44
C VAL A 304 0.60 9.47 -13.29
N THR A 305 1.70 9.12 -12.63
CA THR A 305 2.95 8.72 -13.28
C THR A 305 3.45 7.39 -12.72
N LEU A 306 4.02 6.57 -13.61
CA LEU A 306 4.74 5.34 -13.29
C LEU A 306 6.17 5.48 -13.82
N ASN A 307 7.18 5.37 -12.96
CA ASN A 307 8.59 5.61 -13.32
C ASN A 307 8.81 6.96 -14.03
N GLY A 308 8.06 7.99 -13.62
CA GLY A 308 8.11 9.33 -14.21
C GLY A 308 7.43 9.48 -15.57
N ILE A 309 6.78 8.43 -16.09
CA ILE A 309 6.01 8.46 -17.34
C ILE A 309 4.52 8.58 -16.99
N THR A 310 3.84 9.55 -17.62
CA THR A 310 2.39 9.77 -17.40
C THR A 310 1.57 8.58 -17.86
N VAL A 311 0.68 8.10 -16.99
CA VAL A 311 -0.27 7.02 -17.28
C VAL A 311 -1.44 7.60 -18.07
N GLY A 312 -1.66 7.10 -19.28
CA GLY A 312 -2.74 7.56 -20.16
C GLY A 312 -4.11 7.01 -19.79
N GLU A 313 -5.16 7.63 -20.35
CA GLU A 313 -6.56 7.22 -20.16
C GLU A 313 -6.86 5.77 -20.62
N SER A 314 -6.03 5.19 -21.50
CA SER A 314 -6.17 3.81 -21.96
C SER A 314 -6.02 2.77 -20.84
N TYR A 315 -5.43 3.15 -19.71
CA TYR A 315 -5.28 2.31 -18.53
C TYR A 315 -6.40 2.50 -17.52
N ILE A 316 -7.32 3.45 -17.73
CA ILE A 316 -8.47 3.63 -16.84
C ILE A 316 -9.35 2.39 -16.90
N SER A 317 -9.55 1.79 -15.73
CA SER A 317 -10.35 0.60 -15.54
C SER A 317 -11.83 0.93 -15.50
N SER A 318 -12.66 -0.05 -15.90
CA SER A 318 -14.11 -0.01 -15.64
C SER A 318 -14.47 -0.49 -14.24
N GLU A 319 -13.52 -1.08 -13.51
CA GLU A 319 -13.72 -1.44 -12.11
C GLU A 319 -13.78 -0.19 -11.23
N ALA A 320 -14.55 -0.25 -10.15
CA ALA A 320 -14.68 0.87 -9.23
C ALA A 320 -13.32 1.19 -8.56
N PRO A 321 -13.03 2.49 -8.31
CA PRO A 321 -11.90 2.89 -7.49
C PRO A 321 -12.06 2.38 -6.06
N ASP A 322 -10.96 2.36 -5.32
CA ASP A 322 -11.00 2.02 -3.90
C ASP A 322 -11.75 3.10 -3.11
N ALA A 323 -13.00 2.81 -2.75
CA ALA A 323 -13.86 3.73 -2.01
C ALA A 323 -13.47 3.87 -0.53
N SER A 324 -12.52 3.07 -0.01
CA SER A 324 -12.11 3.14 1.40
C SER A 324 -11.41 4.44 1.77
N VAL A 325 -11.00 5.24 0.78
CA VAL A 325 -10.34 6.54 0.96
C VAL A 325 -11.28 7.73 0.82
N LEU A 326 -12.56 7.50 0.56
CA LEU A 326 -13.54 8.58 0.48
C LEU A 326 -13.81 9.19 1.86
N PRO A 327 -14.05 10.51 1.93
CA PRO A 327 -14.54 11.14 3.14
C PRO A 327 -15.87 10.50 3.59
N GLU A 328 -16.04 10.31 4.89
CA GLU A 328 -17.22 9.66 5.46
C GLU A 328 -18.54 10.33 5.04
N LEU A 329 -18.53 11.66 4.96
CA LEU A 329 -19.70 12.47 4.59
C LEU A 329 -19.96 12.49 3.07
N GLU A 330 -19.08 11.93 2.23
CA GLU A 330 -19.17 12.01 0.78
C GLU A 330 -18.96 10.66 0.09
N PRO A 331 -19.80 9.65 0.38
CA PRO A 331 -19.70 8.34 -0.27
C PRO A 331 -19.91 8.41 -1.80
N GLU A 332 -20.68 9.40 -2.27
CA GLU A 332 -20.95 9.63 -3.70
C GLU A 332 -19.77 10.31 -4.42
N ALA A 333 -18.79 10.87 -3.70
CA ALA A 333 -17.58 11.46 -4.31
C ALA A 333 -16.64 10.41 -4.94
N ALA A 334 -17.03 9.13 -4.92
CA ALA A 334 -16.38 8.07 -5.70
C ALA A 334 -16.23 8.43 -7.19
N GLU A 335 -17.13 9.24 -7.74
CA GLU A 335 -17.06 9.71 -9.13
C GLU A 335 -15.89 10.67 -9.41
N LEU A 336 -15.34 11.29 -8.36
CA LEU A 336 -14.16 12.14 -8.42
C LEU A 336 -12.86 11.33 -8.36
N LEU A 337 -12.94 10.01 -8.16
CA LEU A 337 -11.80 9.10 -8.21
C LEU A 337 -11.83 8.30 -9.52
N CYS A 338 -10.65 7.89 -9.97
CA CYS A 338 -10.49 6.93 -11.05
C CYS A 338 -9.54 5.82 -10.63
N ARG A 339 -9.63 4.69 -11.33
CA ARG A 339 -8.73 3.55 -11.15
C ARG A 339 -7.98 3.27 -12.45
N TYR A 340 -6.67 3.06 -12.35
CA TYR A 340 -5.82 2.59 -13.43
C TYR A 340 -5.42 1.14 -13.18
N ASP A 341 -5.57 0.29 -14.20
CA ASP A 341 -5.07 -1.08 -14.18
C ASP A 341 -3.97 -1.22 -15.25
N ILE A 342 -2.72 -1.35 -14.82
CA ILE A 342 -1.55 -1.44 -15.69
C ILE A 342 -1.03 -2.87 -15.65
N GLN A 343 -0.98 -3.54 -16.79
CA GLN A 343 -0.49 -4.92 -16.90
C GLN A 343 0.94 -4.96 -17.46
N GLY A 344 1.61 -6.10 -17.30
CA GLY A 344 2.89 -6.32 -17.96
C GLY A 344 4.08 -5.63 -17.29
N ILE A 345 3.98 -5.38 -15.99
CA ILE A 345 5.08 -4.82 -15.19
C ILE A 345 5.93 -5.95 -14.64
N TYR A 346 7.25 -5.84 -14.68
CA TYR A 346 8.16 -6.88 -14.20
C TYR A 346 8.99 -6.41 -13.00
N GLY A 347 9.51 -5.19 -13.05
CA GLY A 347 10.40 -4.61 -12.06
C GLY A 347 9.67 -3.89 -10.93
N THR A 348 10.47 -3.22 -10.11
CA THR A 348 10.01 -2.20 -9.17
C THR A 348 9.58 -0.95 -9.92
N VAL A 349 8.61 -0.25 -9.36
CA VAL A 349 8.09 0.98 -9.96
C VAL A 349 7.99 2.08 -8.92
N GLU A 350 8.23 3.31 -9.38
CA GLU A 350 7.92 4.52 -8.65
C GLU A 350 6.55 5.02 -9.09
N ILE A 351 5.59 5.04 -8.18
CA ILE A 351 4.22 5.52 -8.43
C ILE A 351 4.07 6.89 -7.79
N ALA A 352 3.65 7.88 -8.57
CA ALA A 352 3.37 9.22 -8.06
C ALA A 352 2.12 9.80 -8.73
N ALA A 353 1.42 10.67 -8.01
CA ALA A 353 0.29 11.43 -8.54
C ALA A 353 0.44 12.91 -8.20
N THR A 354 -0.01 13.76 -9.11
CA THR A 354 -0.02 15.21 -8.96
C THR A 354 -1.44 15.72 -9.20
N SER A 355 -1.96 16.54 -8.31
CA SER A 355 -3.30 17.14 -8.43
C SER A 355 -3.43 18.03 -9.67
N ALA A 356 -4.66 18.40 -10.04
CA ALA A 356 -4.91 19.37 -11.09
C ALA A 356 -4.28 20.75 -10.84
N SER A 357 -4.06 21.13 -9.56
CA SER A 357 -3.38 22.37 -9.18
C SER A 357 -1.84 22.28 -9.29
N GLY A 358 -1.29 21.09 -9.56
CA GLY A 358 0.14 20.85 -9.67
C GLY A 358 0.84 20.47 -8.36
N GLU A 359 0.08 20.16 -7.31
CA GLU A 359 0.61 19.70 -6.02
C GLU A 359 0.85 18.19 -6.03
N GLN A 360 1.94 17.73 -5.44
CA GLN A 360 2.23 16.31 -5.30
C GLN A 360 1.29 15.69 -4.25
N LEU A 361 0.59 14.63 -4.64
CA LEU A 361 -0.31 13.90 -3.76
C LEU A 361 0.46 12.83 -2.97
N GLU A 362 0.08 12.67 -1.70
CA GLU A 362 0.61 11.64 -0.82
C GLU A 362 -0.29 10.39 -0.87
N ALA A 363 0.30 9.23 -1.08
CA ALA A 363 -0.43 7.96 -1.09
C ALA A 363 -0.73 7.52 0.34
N VAL A 364 -1.97 7.10 0.61
CA VAL A 364 -2.33 6.47 1.90
C VAL A 364 -1.89 5.00 1.97
N SER A 365 -1.70 4.38 0.81
CA SER A 365 -1.06 3.07 0.66
C SER A 365 -0.28 3.02 -0.63
N SER A 366 0.95 2.51 -0.59
CA SER A 366 1.74 2.22 -1.79
C SER A 366 2.60 0.99 -1.52
N ASP A 367 2.52 0.02 -2.41
CA ASP A 367 3.31 -1.19 -2.37
C ASP A 367 3.67 -1.65 -3.79
N ARG A 368 4.20 -2.86 -3.91
CA ARG A 368 4.58 -3.41 -5.20
C ARG A 368 3.38 -3.60 -6.15
N ASP A 369 2.17 -3.78 -5.66
CA ASP A 369 0.98 -4.11 -6.46
C ASP A 369 0.10 -2.87 -6.75
N GLY A 370 0.40 -1.71 -6.16
CA GLY A 370 -0.42 -0.51 -6.40
C GLY A 370 -0.12 0.69 -5.52
N ALA A 371 -0.93 1.73 -5.73
CA ALA A 371 -1.00 2.87 -4.84
C ALA A 371 -2.43 3.44 -4.77
N VAL A 372 -2.76 4.05 -3.65
CA VAL A 372 -4.04 4.71 -3.44
C VAL A 372 -3.79 6.13 -2.97
N PHE A 373 -4.21 7.10 -3.77
CA PHE A 373 -4.15 8.52 -3.50
C PHE A 373 -5.58 9.01 -3.17
N PRO A 374 -5.82 9.54 -1.96
CA PRO A 374 -7.11 10.08 -1.59
C PRO A 374 -7.41 11.37 -2.35
N LEU A 375 -8.66 11.83 -2.29
CA LEU A 375 -8.99 13.19 -2.70
C LEU A 375 -8.26 14.19 -1.77
N PRO A 376 -7.81 15.35 -2.28
CA PRO A 376 -7.31 16.45 -1.44
C PRO A 376 -8.43 16.97 -0.51
N GLU A 377 -8.14 17.94 0.35
CA GLU A 377 -9.21 18.56 1.14
C GLU A 377 -10.16 19.34 0.22
N GLY A 378 -11.47 19.11 0.37
CA GLY A 378 -12.49 19.80 -0.41
C GLY A 378 -12.64 21.27 -0.03
N GLU A 379 -13.04 22.11 -0.98
CA GLU A 379 -13.17 23.57 -0.77
C GLU A 379 -14.58 24.00 -0.33
N VAL A 380 -15.56 23.10 -0.39
CA VAL A 380 -16.95 23.39 -0.04
C VAL A 380 -17.10 23.36 1.48
N SER A 381 -17.74 24.41 1.99
CA SER A 381 -18.17 24.50 3.38
C SER A 381 -19.61 24.97 3.46
N VAL A 382 -20.33 24.48 4.45
CA VAL A 382 -21.71 24.83 4.71
C VAL A 382 -21.89 25.14 6.19
N THR A 383 -22.65 26.19 6.46
CA THR A 383 -23.16 26.50 7.79
C THR A 383 -24.63 26.14 7.83
N VAL A 384 -25.05 25.43 8.86
CA VAL A 384 -26.45 25.03 9.04
C VAL A 384 -26.94 25.48 10.41
N TYR A 385 -28.11 26.09 10.45
CA TYR A 385 -28.86 26.38 11.65
C TYR A 385 -30.07 25.46 11.73
N ALA A 386 -30.17 24.67 12.79
CA ALA A 386 -31.31 23.80 13.05
C ALA A 386 -31.87 24.02 14.47
N PRO A 387 -33.17 23.77 14.73
CA PRO A 387 -33.71 23.88 16.08
C PRO A 387 -32.96 22.99 17.07
N GLU A 388 -32.78 23.46 18.30
CA GLU A 388 -32.06 22.74 19.35
C GLU A 388 -32.63 21.32 19.55
N GLY A 389 -31.73 20.33 19.52
CA GLY A 389 -32.09 18.92 19.64
C GLY A 389 -32.52 18.24 18.33
N ALA A 390 -32.41 18.94 17.20
CA ALA A 390 -32.52 18.32 15.88
C ALA A 390 -31.29 17.44 15.57
N ALA A 391 -31.52 16.35 14.83
CA ALA A 391 -30.45 15.54 14.25
C ALA A 391 -30.25 15.97 12.79
N LEU A 392 -29.04 16.40 12.46
CA LEU A 392 -28.65 16.89 11.14
C LEU A 392 -27.91 15.78 10.38
N SER A 393 -28.20 15.63 9.10
CA SER A 393 -27.54 14.66 8.21
C SER A 393 -27.02 15.33 6.95
N ILE A 394 -25.79 14.99 6.56
CA ILE A 394 -25.14 15.38 5.31
C ILE A 394 -24.99 14.14 4.44
N ASN A 395 -25.53 14.19 3.21
CA ASN A 395 -25.53 13.07 2.26
C ASN A 395 -26.02 11.75 2.89
N GLY A 396 -27.01 11.84 3.78
CA GLY A 396 -27.58 10.69 4.51
C GLY A 396 -26.78 10.20 5.73
N VAL A 397 -25.64 10.83 6.05
CA VAL A 397 -24.84 10.52 7.25
C VAL A 397 -25.19 11.50 8.36
N GLU A 398 -25.68 10.97 9.49
CA GLU A 398 -26.01 11.76 10.68
C GLU A 398 -24.73 12.35 11.30
N LEU A 399 -24.73 13.66 11.54
CA LEU A 399 -23.61 14.37 12.13
C LEU A 399 -23.56 14.18 13.64
N ASP A 400 -22.35 14.19 14.19
CA ASP A 400 -22.13 14.21 15.63
C ASP A 400 -21.82 15.63 16.16
N GLU A 401 -21.76 15.77 17.49
CA GLU A 401 -21.54 17.04 18.18
C GLU A 401 -20.22 17.75 17.80
N SER A 402 -19.26 17.09 17.13
CA SER A 402 -17.99 17.70 16.73
C SER A 402 -18.15 18.81 15.68
N TYR A 403 -19.25 18.80 14.93
CA TYR A 403 -19.58 19.80 13.93
C TYR A 403 -20.34 21.01 14.50
N LYS A 404 -20.77 20.96 15.77
CA LYS A 404 -21.46 22.08 16.42
C LYS A 404 -20.46 23.15 16.86
N THR A 405 -20.81 24.41 16.63
CA THR A 405 -20.00 25.54 17.15
C THR A 405 -20.22 25.77 18.65
N GLY A 406 -21.37 25.32 19.18
CA GLY A 406 -21.81 25.53 20.56
C GLY A 406 -22.52 26.87 20.79
N ASP A 407 -22.68 27.69 19.75
CA ASP A 407 -23.43 28.94 19.81
C ASP A 407 -24.92 28.69 19.53
N SER A 408 -25.78 29.22 20.41
CA SER A 408 -27.21 29.31 20.12
C SER A 408 -27.52 30.65 19.47
N VAL A 409 -28.25 30.61 18.36
CA VAL A 409 -28.63 31.79 17.59
C VAL A 409 -30.14 31.96 17.63
N THR A 410 -30.59 33.20 17.87
CA THR A 410 -31.97 33.60 17.63
C THR A 410 -32.06 34.18 16.23
N LEU A 411 -32.95 33.66 15.37
CA LEU A 411 -33.12 34.21 14.03
C LEU A 411 -33.62 35.65 14.11
N ALA A 412 -33.05 36.53 13.29
CA ALA A 412 -33.40 37.96 13.24
C ALA A 412 -34.91 38.21 13.04
N LEU A 413 -35.61 37.27 12.39
CA LEU A 413 -37.05 37.30 12.19
C LEU A 413 -37.86 37.37 13.50
N PHE A 414 -37.34 36.82 14.59
CA PHE A 414 -38.02 36.77 15.89
C PHE A 414 -37.68 37.93 16.83
N GLU A 415 -36.68 38.76 16.49
CA GLU A 415 -36.27 39.89 17.34
C GLU A 415 -37.43 40.87 17.56
N GLY A 416 -37.76 41.17 18.82
CA GLY A 416 -38.86 42.07 19.18
C GLY A 416 -40.25 41.45 19.12
N LEU A 417 -40.37 40.12 18.92
CA LEU A 417 -41.63 39.38 18.91
C LEU A 417 -41.86 38.53 20.17
N GLU A 418 -41.02 38.68 21.19
CA GLU A 418 -40.97 37.80 22.38
C GLU A 418 -42.26 37.84 23.22
N SER A 419 -43.08 38.88 23.06
CA SER A 419 -44.39 38.97 23.73
C SER A 419 -45.50 38.15 23.08
N TYR A 420 -45.27 37.59 21.88
CA TYR A 420 -46.28 36.90 21.08
C TYR A 420 -46.01 35.40 20.92
N GLY A 421 -44.76 34.96 21.10
CA GLY A 421 -44.36 33.56 21.05
C GLY A 421 -42.92 33.39 21.53
N GLU A 422 -42.51 32.14 21.68
CA GLU A 422 -41.13 31.78 22.01
C GLU A 422 -40.41 31.41 20.72
N ALA A 423 -39.33 32.12 20.41
CA ALA A 423 -38.49 31.82 19.26
C ALA A 423 -37.80 30.47 19.48
N PRO A 424 -37.67 29.61 18.45
CA PRO A 424 -36.86 28.41 18.58
C PRO A 424 -35.40 28.81 18.83
N ALA A 425 -34.77 28.17 19.80
CA ALA A 425 -33.31 28.22 19.93
C ALA A 425 -32.72 27.43 18.77
N MET A 426 -31.81 28.03 18.01
CA MET A 426 -31.13 27.38 16.89
C MET A 426 -29.71 26.99 17.31
N GLU A 427 -29.28 25.78 16.96
CA GLU A 427 -27.89 25.32 17.05
C GLU A 427 -27.20 25.53 15.69
N ALA A 428 -25.98 26.04 15.73
CA ALA A 428 -25.15 26.25 14.56
C ALA A 428 -24.17 25.08 14.33
N TRP A 429 -24.10 24.64 13.08
CA TRP A 429 -23.26 23.56 12.61
C TRP A 429 -22.36 24.07 11.48
N GLU A 430 -21.06 23.79 11.57
CA GLU A 430 -20.08 24.13 10.54
C GLU A 430 -19.47 22.85 9.98
N ILE A 431 -19.69 22.62 8.69
CA ILE A 431 -19.18 21.47 7.95
C ILE A 431 -18.28 22.00 6.84
N GLY A 432 -17.01 21.58 6.82
CA GLY A 432 -16.04 21.97 5.81
C GLY A 432 -15.33 20.76 5.22
N GLY A 433 -14.48 21.00 4.22
CA GLY A 433 -13.69 19.95 3.58
C GLY A 433 -14.47 19.12 2.56
N LEU A 434 -15.66 19.57 2.15
CA LEU A 434 -16.51 18.86 1.19
C LEU A 434 -16.07 19.13 -0.25
N HIS A 435 -16.20 18.14 -1.12
CA HIS A 435 -15.88 18.23 -2.54
C HIS A 435 -17.08 18.62 -3.39
N LEU A 436 -18.26 18.14 -2.98
CA LEU A 436 -19.51 18.32 -3.68
C LEU A 436 -20.47 19.15 -2.82
N THR A 437 -21.42 19.82 -3.47
CA THR A 437 -22.53 20.46 -2.76
C THR A 437 -23.33 19.37 -2.04
N PRO A 438 -23.44 19.41 -0.70
CA PRO A 438 -24.08 18.34 0.05
C PRO A 438 -25.61 18.37 -0.08
N GLU A 439 -26.23 17.20 0.00
CA GLU A 439 -27.62 17.07 0.38
C GLU A 439 -27.73 17.21 1.90
N ILE A 440 -28.55 18.15 2.37
CA ILE A 440 -28.70 18.46 3.79
C ILE A 440 -30.13 18.13 4.21
N SER A 441 -30.28 17.36 5.28
CA SER A 441 -31.59 17.00 5.85
C SER A 441 -31.53 17.03 7.37
N ALA A 442 -32.66 17.29 8.02
CA ALA A 442 -32.73 17.32 9.47
C ALA A 442 -34.06 16.75 9.97
N VAL A 443 -34.02 16.11 11.14
CA VAL A 443 -35.20 15.62 11.86
C VAL A 443 -35.27 16.22 13.25
N ASP A 444 -36.47 16.39 13.78
CA ASP A 444 -36.68 16.83 15.16
C ASP A 444 -36.38 15.72 16.18
N ALA A 445 -36.47 16.05 17.47
CA ALA A 445 -36.24 15.09 18.58
C ALA A 445 -37.22 13.90 18.60
N SER A 446 -38.32 13.95 17.83
CA SER A 446 -39.27 12.85 17.67
C SER A 446 -38.97 11.97 16.44
N GLY A 447 -38.03 12.39 15.59
CA GLY A 447 -37.68 11.77 14.33
C GLY A 447 -38.54 12.20 13.15
N ALA A 448 -39.32 13.29 13.29
CA ALA A 448 -40.08 13.86 12.18
C ALA A 448 -39.20 14.80 11.34
N GLU A 449 -39.33 14.73 10.02
CA GLU A 449 -38.59 15.60 9.09
C GLU A 449 -38.92 17.08 9.34
N LEU A 450 -37.88 17.90 9.38
CA LEU A 450 -38.01 19.35 9.41
C LEU A 450 -38.39 19.89 8.02
N SER A 451 -38.69 21.19 7.93
CA SER A 451 -38.94 21.83 6.64
C SER A 451 -37.72 21.73 5.72
N ALA A 452 -37.92 21.89 4.41
CA ALA A 452 -36.79 22.19 3.54
C ALA A 452 -36.08 23.46 4.06
N PRO A 453 -34.74 23.50 4.08
CA PRO A 453 -34.02 24.66 4.57
C PRO A 453 -34.13 25.80 3.57
N TYR A 454 -34.20 27.04 4.07
CA TYR A 454 -34.00 28.22 3.24
C TYR A 454 -32.61 28.79 3.49
N LEU A 455 -32.11 29.62 2.57
CA LEU A 455 -30.78 30.21 2.68
C LEU A 455 -30.87 31.60 3.33
N GLN A 456 -30.07 31.82 4.38
CA GLN A 456 -29.93 33.09 5.08
C GLN A 456 -28.45 33.41 5.24
N ASP A 457 -27.98 34.50 4.62
CA ASP A 457 -26.59 34.97 4.71
C ASP A 457 -25.54 33.87 4.39
N GLY A 458 -25.87 32.98 3.44
CA GLY A 458 -25.02 31.85 3.04
C GLY A 458 -25.14 30.60 3.94
N ALA A 459 -25.97 30.64 4.98
CA ALA A 459 -26.26 29.50 5.85
C ALA A 459 -27.63 28.89 5.55
N TYR A 460 -27.73 27.57 5.67
CA TYR A 460 -28.99 26.84 5.57
C TYR A 460 -29.74 26.90 6.90
N VAL A 461 -31.02 27.28 6.89
CA VAL A 461 -31.84 27.39 8.10
C VAL A 461 -33.01 26.43 8.00
N PHE A 462 -33.05 25.46 8.92
CA PHE A 462 -34.19 24.55 9.08
C PHE A 462 -35.24 25.15 10.02
N GLN A 463 -36.51 24.97 9.68
CA GLN A 463 -37.63 25.26 10.57
C GLN A 463 -38.38 23.96 10.91
N PRO A 464 -39.22 23.94 11.97
CA PRO A 464 -40.16 22.85 12.20
C PRO A 464 -41.01 22.53 10.96
N ALA A 465 -41.53 21.30 10.91
CA ALA A 465 -42.38 20.86 9.81
C ALA A 465 -43.57 21.82 9.59
N PRO A 466 -43.96 22.09 8.34
CA PRO A 466 -45.06 22.99 8.04
C PRO A 466 -46.41 22.41 8.51
N ASP A 467 -47.26 23.29 9.03
CA ASP A 467 -48.62 23.01 9.44
C ASP A 467 -49.59 23.25 8.28
N ALA A 468 -50.09 22.15 7.70
CA ALA A 468 -51.01 22.19 6.57
C ALA A 468 -52.39 22.82 6.91
N GLU A 469 -52.85 22.72 8.17
CA GLU A 469 -54.10 23.38 8.58
C GLU A 469 -53.90 24.89 8.69
N LEU A 470 -52.78 25.31 9.27
CA LEU A 470 -52.39 26.71 9.34
C LEU A 470 -52.26 27.30 7.93
N GLU A 471 -51.52 26.62 7.05
CA GLU A 471 -51.35 27.00 5.65
C GLU A 471 -52.69 27.17 4.95
N SER A 472 -53.56 26.16 5.01
CA SER A 472 -54.89 26.24 4.40
C SER A 472 -55.72 27.42 4.92
N SER A 473 -55.46 27.90 6.14
CA SER A 473 -56.19 29.00 6.76
C SER A 473 -55.57 30.39 6.52
N GLN A 474 -54.25 30.47 6.30
CA GLN A 474 -53.49 31.73 6.23
C GLN A 474 -52.86 32.02 4.87
N ARG A 475 -52.80 31.06 3.93
CA ARG A 475 -52.13 31.23 2.62
C ARG A 475 -52.61 32.47 1.87
N ASP A 476 -53.91 32.56 1.58
CA ASP A 476 -54.50 33.71 0.87
C ASP A 476 -54.21 35.05 1.59
N TYR A 477 -54.16 35.03 2.93
CA TYR A 477 -53.87 36.22 3.74
C TYR A 477 -52.41 36.65 3.62
N ALA A 478 -51.48 35.69 3.68
CA ALA A 478 -50.05 35.93 3.55
C ALA A 478 -49.67 36.35 2.12
N GLU A 479 -50.22 35.68 1.09
CA GLU A 479 -50.08 36.08 -0.32
C GLU A 479 -50.55 37.51 -0.53
N LYS A 480 -51.75 37.84 -0.02
CA LYS A 480 -52.29 39.19 -0.20
C LYS A 480 -51.46 40.24 0.53
N PHE A 481 -50.96 39.93 1.72
CA PHE A 481 -50.02 40.79 2.43
C PHE A 481 -48.76 41.02 1.59
N TYR A 482 -48.14 39.95 1.08
CA TYR A 482 -46.88 40.05 0.35
C TYR A 482 -47.02 40.81 -0.97
N GLU A 483 -48.14 40.65 -1.69
CA GLU A 483 -48.47 41.45 -2.89
C GLU A 483 -48.46 42.96 -2.57
N LEU A 484 -49.04 43.35 -1.43
CA LEU A 484 -49.09 44.75 -1.00
C LEU A 484 -47.74 45.24 -0.49
N TYR A 485 -47.01 44.37 0.21
CA TYR A 485 -45.68 44.64 0.72
C TYR A 485 -44.68 44.88 -0.41
N SER A 486 -44.62 43.99 -1.40
CA SER A 486 -43.77 44.14 -2.59
C SER A 486 -44.14 45.38 -3.40
N ALA A 487 -45.44 45.70 -3.55
CA ALA A 487 -45.87 46.94 -4.20
C ALA A 487 -45.40 48.21 -3.48
N PHE A 488 -45.39 48.20 -2.14
CA PHE A 488 -44.82 49.30 -1.35
C PHE A 488 -43.29 49.36 -1.47
N ALA A 489 -42.61 48.22 -1.29
CA ALA A 489 -41.16 48.10 -1.38
C ALA A 489 -40.63 48.62 -2.72
N ALA A 490 -41.25 48.18 -3.82
CA ALA A 490 -40.90 48.57 -5.19
C ALA A 490 -41.46 49.91 -5.64
N ASN A 491 -42.18 50.66 -4.78
CA ASN A 491 -42.88 51.89 -5.16
C ASN A 491 -43.68 51.73 -6.46
N LYS A 492 -44.44 50.64 -6.56
CA LYS A 492 -45.19 50.25 -7.77
C LYS A 492 -46.05 51.39 -8.29
N ASP A 493 -46.00 51.61 -9.60
CA ASP A 493 -46.66 52.71 -10.33
C ASP A 493 -46.31 54.13 -9.83
N GLU A 494 -45.22 54.30 -9.07
CA GLU A 494 -44.85 55.58 -8.43
C GLU A 494 -45.91 56.10 -7.44
N LYS A 495 -46.69 55.21 -6.83
CA LYS A 495 -47.80 55.55 -5.92
C LYS A 495 -47.50 55.23 -4.46
N ILE A 496 -46.39 55.74 -3.93
CA ILE A 496 -45.91 55.43 -2.57
C ILE A 496 -46.99 55.60 -1.48
N ASP A 497 -47.80 56.66 -1.53
CA ASP A 497 -48.90 56.87 -0.59
C ASP A 497 -49.95 55.75 -0.67
N THR A 498 -50.39 55.43 -1.90
CA THR A 498 -51.43 54.41 -2.10
C THR A 498 -50.93 53.04 -1.66
N ASN A 499 -49.69 52.70 -2.01
CA ASN A 499 -49.11 51.40 -1.67
C ASN A 499 -48.93 51.28 -0.15
N TYR A 500 -48.50 52.35 0.53
CA TYR A 500 -48.40 52.38 1.99
C TYR A 500 -49.76 52.27 2.69
N TYR A 501 -50.77 53.05 2.28
CA TYR A 501 -52.09 52.99 2.91
C TYR A 501 -52.80 51.64 2.70
N ASN A 502 -52.52 50.95 1.60
CA ASN A 502 -53.10 49.63 1.32
C ASN A 502 -52.54 48.53 2.23
N ILE A 503 -51.28 48.62 2.67
CA ILE A 503 -50.67 47.60 3.57
C ILE A 503 -51.09 47.79 5.03
N LEU A 504 -51.43 49.01 5.47
CA LEU A 504 -51.76 49.32 6.88
C LEU A 504 -52.77 48.37 7.56
N PRO A 505 -53.83 47.86 6.90
CA PRO A 505 -54.75 46.91 7.53
C PRO A 505 -54.12 45.59 7.97
N TYR A 506 -52.98 45.21 7.38
CA TYR A 506 -52.21 44.02 7.68
C TYR A 506 -51.09 44.27 8.71
N MET A 507 -50.91 45.52 9.13
CA MET A 507 -49.82 45.95 10.00
C MET A 507 -50.31 46.23 11.42
N TYR A 508 -49.44 45.93 12.39
CA TYR A 508 -49.62 46.36 13.78
C TYR A 508 -48.50 47.33 14.14
N GLY A 509 -48.83 48.62 14.36
CA GLY A 509 -47.82 49.69 14.42
C GLY A 509 -46.74 49.55 15.50
N GLY A 510 -46.96 48.71 16.53
CA GLY A 510 -45.97 48.42 17.56
C GLY A 510 -44.96 47.31 17.22
N THR A 511 -45.07 46.68 16.05
CA THR A 511 -44.14 45.61 15.62
C THR A 511 -42.89 46.18 14.95
N PRO A 512 -41.80 45.39 14.86
CA PRO A 512 -40.61 45.76 14.11
C PRO A 512 -40.93 46.21 12.67
N LEU A 513 -41.73 45.43 11.94
CA LEU A 513 -42.12 45.75 10.56
C LEU A 513 -42.99 47.01 10.50
N GLY A 514 -43.96 47.17 11.40
CA GLY A 514 -44.82 48.35 11.43
C GLY A 514 -44.01 49.65 11.61
N THR A 515 -43.05 49.61 12.52
CA THR A 515 -42.14 50.73 12.77
C THR A 515 -41.21 50.99 11.59
N ARG A 516 -40.64 49.93 11.00
CA ARG A 516 -39.75 50.00 9.83
C ARG A 516 -40.46 50.64 8.64
N LEU A 517 -41.62 50.12 8.23
CA LEU A 517 -42.34 50.62 7.05
C LEU A 517 -42.83 52.06 7.23
N ALA A 518 -43.26 52.44 8.45
CA ALA A 518 -43.64 53.83 8.73
C ALA A 518 -42.45 54.80 8.60
N SER A 519 -41.27 54.37 9.04
CA SER A 519 -40.02 55.12 8.89
C SER A 519 -39.61 55.22 7.42
N GLU A 520 -39.62 54.10 6.68
CA GLU A 520 -39.31 54.08 5.24
C GLU A 520 -40.27 54.93 4.41
N TYR A 521 -41.56 54.89 4.72
CA TYR A 521 -42.54 55.76 4.08
C TYR A 521 -42.20 57.23 4.32
N SER A 522 -41.87 57.59 5.56
CA SER A 522 -41.52 58.97 5.93
C SER A 522 -40.22 59.45 5.26
N SER A 523 -39.25 58.57 5.04
CA SER A 523 -37.96 58.92 4.42
C SER A 523 -38.01 59.05 2.90
N ARG A 524 -38.96 58.37 2.24
CA ARG A 524 -39.13 58.38 0.77
C ARG A 524 -39.92 59.61 0.27
N LEU A 525 -40.50 60.41 1.16
CA LEU A 525 -41.20 61.67 0.82
C LEU A 525 -40.22 62.86 0.82
N PRO A 526 -40.23 63.75 -0.21
CA PRO A 526 -41.17 63.83 -1.33
C PRO A 526 -40.69 63.16 -2.63
N SER A 527 -39.50 62.56 -2.66
CA SER A 527 -38.77 62.26 -3.91
C SER A 527 -39.12 60.95 -4.61
N GLY A 528 -39.93 60.06 -4.00
CA GLY A 528 -40.27 58.76 -4.58
C GLY A 528 -39.04 57.84 -4.63
N GLY A 529 -39.06 56.74 -3.89
CA GLY A 529 -37.95 55.78 -3.91
C GLY A 529 -37.73 55.16 -5.29
N VAL A 530 -36.52 54.63 -5.51
CA VAL A 530 -36.18 53.84 -6.71
C VAL A 530 -37.08 52.60 -6.76
N ALA A 531 -37.61 52.29 -7.94
CA ALA A 531 -38.34 51.05 -8.14
C ALA A 531 -37.38 49.86 -8.03
N ALA A 532 -37.59 49.00 -7.04
CA ALA A 532 -36.93 47.70 -6.98
C ALA A 532 -37.42 46.82 -8.14
N GLY A 533 -36.62 45.83 -8.53
CA GLY A 533 -37.06 44.80 -9.47
C GLY A 533 -38.35 44.13 -8.98
N SER A 534 -39.24 43.80 -9.91
CA SER A 534 -40.41 42.97 -9.62
C SER A 534 -40.08 41.51 -9.87
N TYR A 535 -40.70 40.61 -9.11
CA TYR A 535 -40.71 39.18 -9.39
C TYR A 535 -41.90 38.82 -10.29
N ASP A 536 -41.71 37.83 -11.16
CA ASP A 536 -42.73 37.38 -12.10
C ASP A 536 -43.79 36.49 -11.41
N GLU A 537 -43.33 35.64 -10.49
CA GLU A 537 -44.17 34.72 -9.73
C GLU A 537 -43.76 34.72 -8.25
N VAL A 538 -44.76 34.51 -7.39
CA VAL A 538 -44.61 34.43 -5.94
C VAL A 538 -45.37 33.19 -5.45
N GLU A 539 -44.71 32.37 -4.63
CA GLU A 539 -45.31 31.22 -3.96
C GLU A 539 -45.17 31.38 -2.45
N VAL A 540 -46.24 31.13 -1.69
CA VAL A 540 -46.19 31.16 -0.22
C VAL A 540 -46.35 29.76 0.33
N THR A 541 -45.39 29.36 1.16
CA THR A 541 -45.26 28.01 1.70
C THR A 541 -44.67 28.05 3.12
N GLY A 542 -44.32 26.90 3.70
CA GLY A 542 -43.53 26.84 4.93
C GLY A 542 -44.23 27.42 6.16
N PHE A 543 -45.54 27.21 6.32
CA PHE A 543 -46.28 27.77 7.45
C PHE A 543 -45.95 27.05 8.75
N VAL A 544 -45.30 27.73 9.70
CA VAL A 544 -44.91 27.13 10.98
C VAL A 544 -45.48 27.92 12.15
N ALA A 545 -46.18 27.23 13.05
CA ALA A 545 -46.74 27.82 14.27
C ALA A 545 -45.73 27.80 15.43
N TYR A 546 -45.57 28.94 16.11
CA TYR A 546 -44.77 29.10 17.32
C TYR A 546 -45.69 29.47 18.50
N GLY A 547 -46.65 28.57 18.76
CA GLY A 547 -47.74 28.78 19.71
C GLY A 547 -48.97 29.45 19.10
N ASP A 548 -49.89 29.93 19.95
CA ASP A 548 -51.23 30.37 19.52
C ASP A 548 -51.26 31.75 18.84
N ASN A 549 -50.20 32.54 18.99
CA ASN A 549 -50.18 33.96 18.62
C ASN A 549 -49.00 34.36 17.71
N LEU A 550 -48.21 33.41 17.22
CA LEU A 550 -47.10 33.64 16.33
C LEU A 550 -47.01 32.50 15.31
N TYR A 551 -46.87 32.85 14.04
CA TYR A 551 -46.49 31.91 13.00
C TYR A 551 -45.57 32.57 11.98
N THR A 552 -44.80 31.77 11.24
CA THR A 552 -44.01 32.21 10.09
C THR A 552 -44.50 31.56 8.81
N CYS A 553 -44.16 32.15 7.68
CA CYS A 553 -44.22 31.51 6.38
C CYS A 553 -43.09 32.01 5.47
N THR A 554 -42.69 31.15 4.55
CA THR A 554 -41.72 31.45 3.49
C THR A 554 -42.44 31.94 2.25
N VAL A 555 -41.93 33.01 1.66
CA VAL A 555 -42.37 33.51 0.36
C VAL A 555 -41.23 33.27 -0.63
N LEU A 556 -41.43 32.39 -1.61
CA LEU A 556 -40.49 32.12 -2.69
C LEU A 556 -40.78 33.06 -3.86
N LEU A 557 -39.71 33.61 -4.45
CA LEU A 557 -39.77 34.68 -5.44
C LEU A 557 -39.07 34.20 -6.71
N TYR A 558 -39.79 34.21 -7.84
CA TYR A 558 -39.27 33.67 -9.10
C TYR A 558 -39.18 34.74 -10.19
N ASN A 559 -38.16 34.62 -11.03
CA ASN A 559 -37.99 35.35 -12.29
C ASN A 559 -37.78 34.33 -13.41
N ASP A 560 -38.53 34.43 -14.52
CA ASP A 560 -38.41 33.48 -15.64
C ASP A 560 -38.42 31.99 -15.22
N ASP A 561 -39.30 31.61 -14.27
CA ASP A 561 -39.41 30.26 -13.66
C ASP A 561 -38.19 29.81 -12.81
N GLU A 562 -37.20 30.69 -12.56
CA GLU A 562 -36.05 30.42 -11.69
C GLU A 562 -36.21 31.11 -10.33
N LEU A 563 -35.85 30.42 -9.24
CA LEU A 563 -35.91 30.97 -7.88
C LEU A 563 -34.88 32.11 -7.73
N ALA A 564 -35.38 33.33 -7.62
CA ALA A 564 -34.58 34.56 -7.59
C ALA A 564 -34.43 35.16 -6.17
N GLY A 565 -35.26 34.74 -5.24
CA GLY A 565 -35.19 35.18 -3.84
C GLY A 565 -36.16 34.45 -2.94
N SER A 566 -36.05 34.71 -1.65
CA SER A 566 -37.06 34.32 -0.68
C SER A 566 -37.28 35.42 0.35
N CYS A 567 -38.44 35.42 1.01
CA CYS A 567 -38.72 36.30 2.12
C CYS A 567 -39.46 35.53 3.22
N GLU A 568 -38.87 35.51 4.41
CA GLU A 568 -39.54 35.00 5.60
C GLU A 568 -40.42 36.09 6.19
N VAL A 569 -41.66 35.73 6.55
CA VAL A 569 -42.62 36.65 7.15
C VAL A 569 -43.14 36.07 8.46
N ALA A 570 -43.01 36.84 9.54
CA ALA A 570 -43.62 36.51 10.82
C ALA A 570 -44.94 37.25 11.00
N PHE A 571 -45.98 36.53 11.39
CA PHE A 571 -47.31 37.06 11.70
C PHE A 571 -47.62 36.87 13.18
N ILE A 572 -48.10 37.94 13.81
CA ILE A 572 -48.54 37.92 15.21
C ILE A 572 -50.06 38.05 15.31
N LYS A 573 -50.62 37.49 16.38
CA LYS A 573 -52.03 37.69 16.72
C LYS A 573 -52.17 38.78 17.77
N ALA A 574 -52.81 39.88 17.39
CA ALA A 574 -53.13 40.97 18.30
C ALA A 574 -54.63 41.27 18.24
N SER A 575 -55.29 41.42 19.40
CA SER A 575 -56.73 41.73 19.47
C SER A 575 -57.63 40.78 18.63
N GLY A 576 -57.23 39.50 18.54
CA GLY A 576 -57.98 38.47 17.80
C GLY A 576 -57.81 38.49 16.28
N LYS A 577 -56.87 39.27 15.73
CA LYS A 577 -56.56 39.33 14.29
C LYS A 577 -55.06 39.11 14.06
N TRP A 578 -54.72 38.55 12.90
CA TRP A 578 -53.34 38.35 12.46
C TRP A 578 -52.79 39.62 11.80
N TYR A 579 -51.52 39.93 12.07
CA TYR A 579 -50.82 41.06 11.50
C TYR A 579 -49.39 40.67 11.16
N ALA A 580 -48.87 41.13 10.03
CA ALA A 580 -47.46 40.99 9.71
C ALA A 580 -46.62 41.82 10.71
N ALA A 581 -45.57 41.18 11.24
CA ALA A 581 -44.84 41.65 12.40
C ALA A 581 -43.36 41.87 12.12
N ALA A 582 -42.76 40.97 11.34
CA ALA A 582 -41.39 41.04 10.86
C ALA A 582 -41.33 40.43 9.46
N THR A 583 -40.37 40.89 8.67
CA THR A 583 -40.02 40.30 7.38
C THR A 583 -38.51 40.30 7.29
N VAL A 584 -37.92 39.23 6.77
CA VAL A 584 -36.52 39.20 6.36
C VAL A 584 -36.49 38.77 4.91
N GLU A 585 -35.86 39.56 4.06
CA GLU A 585 -35.68 39.26 2.64
C GLU A 585 -34.29 38.67 2.42
N TYR A 586 -34.22 37.64 1.58
CA TYR A 586 -32.99 36.95 1.23
C TYR A 586 -32.90 36.91 -0.31
N SER A 587 -31.83 37.46 -0.86
CA SER A 587 -31.49 37.29 -2.27
C SER A 587 -30.62 36.05 -2.43
N PHE A 588 -30.93 35.23 -3.43
CA PHE A 588 -29.95 34.28 -3.96
C PHE A 588 -29.02 35.08 -4.88
N GLU A 589 -27.71 35.08 -4.62
CA GLU A 589 -26.70 35.66 -5.54
C GLU A 589 -26.40 34.71 -6.70
#